data_AF-A0AAW5EZ27-F1
#
_entry.id   AF-A0AAW5EZ27-F1
#
_cell.length_a   1.000
_cell.length_b   1.000
_cell.length_c   1.000
_cell.angle_alpha   90.00
_cell.angle_beta   90.00
_cell.angle_gamma   90.00
#
_symmetry.space_group_name_H-M   'P 1'
#
loop_
_entity.id
_entity.type
_entity.pdbx_description
1 polymer ?
#
loop_
_entity_poly.entity_id
_entity_poly.type
_entity_poly.pdbx_seq_one_letter_code
_entity_poly.pdbx_strand_id
1 'polypeptide(L)'
;KHRGKPVKGASYWGPFASAWSVNQTLNLLQRTFLLRSCSDSEMQGRTRPCLLHQIHRCSAPCTDRISREEYAELAREARNFLAGKSTHLREELGREMEQAAEALEFERAAAIRDRIRGLSALQQDSSVINPSTVSDADIIAIWQIAGQSCIQVFFIRGGRNNGNRAFFPSHSRDESAPDVLAAFIGQF
;
A
#
# COMPACT_ATOMS: atom_id res chain seq x y z
N LYS A 1 -9.75 7.31 -3.40
CA LYS A 1 -9.39 6.53 -4.61
C LYS A 1 -9.41 7.49 -5.78
N HIS A 2 -8.29 7.73 -6.45
CA HIS A 2 -8.26 8.72 -7.51
C HIS A 2 -8.87 8.13 -8.79
N ARG A 3 -9.79 8.88 -9.39
CA ARG A 3 -10.29 8.71 -10.75
C ARG A 3 -10.35 10.11 -11.35
N GLY A 4 -9.80 10.33 -12.55
CA GLY A 4 -9.83 11.62 -13.23
C GLY A 4 -8.46 12.27 -13.40
N LYS A 5 -8.45 13.60 -13.57
CA LYS A 5 -7.23 14.36 -13.88
C LYS A 5 -6.31 14.47 -12.66
N PRO A 6 -4.99 14.30 -12.84
CA PRO A 6 -4.02 14.54 -11.79
C PRO A 6 -4.14 15.97 -11.21
N VAL A 7 -4.11 16.06 -9.89
CA VAL A 7 -4.08 17.27 -9.10
C VAL A 7 -2.62 17.68 -8.97
N LYS A 8 -2.34 18.96 -9.27
CA LYS A 8 -0.99 19.50 -9.19
C LYS A 8 -0.46 19.38 -7.75
N GLY A 9 0.74 18.82 -7.60
CA GLY A 9 1.39 18.63 -6.30
C GLY A 9 0.97 17.38 -5.51
N ALA A 10 0.03 16.58 -6.03
CA ALA A 10 -0.31 15.28 -5.43
C ALA A 10 0.64 14.17 -5.90
N SER A 11 0.97 13.24 -5.00
CA SER A 11 1.67 12.00 -5.36
C SER A 11 0.65 10.90 -5.65
N TYR A 12 0.85 10.19 -6.76
CA TYR A 12 -0.01 9.09 -7.19
C TYR A 12 0.71 7.76 -7.03
N TRP A 13 0.01 6.78 -6.44
CA TRP A 13 0.54 5.45 -6.18
C TRP A 13 -0.36 4.41 -6.82
N GLY A 14 0.25 3.40 -7.44
CA GLY A 14 -0.42 2.37 -8.22
C GLY A 14 0.44 1.96 -9.43
N PRO A 15 -0.14 1.24 -10.40
CA PRO A 15 -1.51 0.76 -10.46
C PRO A 15 -1.83 -0.29 -9.38
N PHE A 16 -3.10 -0.35 -8.97
CA PHE A 16 -3.63 -1.38 -8.09
C PHE A 16 -4.62 -2.23 -8.88
N ALA A 17 -4.60 -3.55 -8.70
CA ALA A 17 -5.47 -4.44 -9.46
C ALA A 17 -6.96 -4.23 -9.17
N SER A 18 -7.29 -3.82 -7.95
CA SER A 18 -8.68 -3.66 -7.52
C SER A 18 -8.85 -2.60 -6.44
N ALA A 19 -10.11 -2.18 -6.26
CA ALA A 19 -10.53 -1.36 -5.13
C ALA A 19 -10.21 -2.00 -3.77
N TRP A 20 -10.17 -3.33 -3.70
CA TRP A 20 -9.81 -4.09 -2.50
C TRP A 20 -8.32 -3.96 -2.21
N SER A 21 -7.45 -4.10 -3.21
CA SER A 21 -5.99 -3.94 -3.08
C SER A 21 -5.60 -2.54 -2.60
N VAL A 22 -6.33 -1.51 -3.08
CA VAL A 22 -6.19 -0.14 -2.56
C VAL A 22 -6.56 -0.07 -1.08
N ASN A 23 -7.69 -0.67 -0.68
CA ASN A 23 -8.15 -0.64 0.70
C ASN A 23 -7.19 -1.38 1.65
N GLN A 24 -6.58 -2.48 1.22
CA GLN A 24 -5.55 -3.17 2.00
C GLN A 24 -4.35 -2.25 2.24
N THR A 25 -3.90 -1.57 1.19
CA THR A 25 -2.80 -0.60 1.28
C THR A 25 -3.14 0.58 2.18
N LEU A 26 -4.36 1.12 2.10
CA LEU A 26 -4.80 2.18 3.00
C LEU A 26 -4.85 1.73 4.46
N ASN A 27 -5.35 0.53 4.73
CA ASN A 27 -5.36 -0.04 6.08
C ASN A 27 -3.94 -0.21 6.64
N LEU A 28 -2.98 -0.61 5.80
CA LEU A 28 -1.57 -0.65 6.18
C LEU A 28 -1.08 0.73 6.59
N LEU A 29 -1.27 1.71 5.71
CA LEU A 29 -0.75 3.05 5.90
C LEU A 29 -1.30 3.68 7.18
N GLN A 30 -2.58 3.45 7.48
CA GLN A 30 -3.22 3.89 8.71
C GLN A 30 -2.64 3.21 9.96
N ARG A 31 -2.36 1.91 9.90
CA ARG A 31 -1.82 1.17 11.06
C ARG A 31 -0.35 1.50 11.34
N THR A 32 0.45 1.71 10.29
CA THR A 32 1.89 1.90 10.43
C THR A 32 2.29 3.37 10.56
N PHE A 33 1.69 4.25 9.77
CA PHE A 33 2.08 5.66 9.70
C PHE A 33 1.04 6.60 10.34
N LEU A 34 -0.07 6.05 10.86
CA LEU A 34 -1.09 6.81 11.60
C LEU A 34 -1.62 8.03 10.83
N LEU A 35 -1.67 7.92 9.49
CA LEU A 35 -2.12 9.00 8.63
C LEU A 35 -3.64 9.12 8.62
N ARG A 36 -4.13 10.37 8.53
CA ARG A 36 -5.57 10.63 8.41
C ARG A 36 -6.11 10.11 7.07
N SER A 37 -7.37 9.70 7.08
CA SER A 37 -8.15 9.43 5.87
C SER A 37 -9.42 10.28 5.75
N CYS A 38 -9.66 11.17 6.71
CA CYS A 38 -10.77 12.12 6.64
C CYS A 38 -10.48 13.22 5.61
N SER A 39 -11.54 13.77 5.03
CA SER A 39 -11.50 14.94 4.17
C SER A 39 -11.11 16.21 4.96
N ASP A 40 -10.72 17.25 4.24
CA ASP A 40 -10.31 18.52 4.87
C ASP A 40 -11.50 19.20 5.59
N SER A 41 -12.71 19.10 5.03
CA SER A 41 -13.93 19.59 5.69
C SER A 41 -14.22 18.84 7.00
N GLU A 42 -14.09 17.50 6.98
CA GLU A 42 -14.21 16.70 8.19
C GLU A 42 -13.11 16.97 9.21
N MET A 43 -11.93 17.45 8.81
CA MET A 43 -10.84 17.82 9.71
C MET A 43 -11.12 19.17 10.39
N GLN A 44 -11.51 20.18 9.61
CA GLN A 44 -11.76 21.54 10.09
C GLN A 44 -12.86 21.61 11.16
N GLY A 45 -13.89 20.76 11.06
CA GLY A 45 -15.01 20.75 12.01
C GLY A 45 -14.77 19.93 13.29
N ARG A 46 -13.58 19.37 13.53
CA ARG A 46 -13.34 18.45 14.65
C ARG A 46 -12.94 19.18 15.91
N THR A 47 -13.67 18.91 16.99
CA THR A 47 -13.35 19.37 18.35
C THR A 47 -12.83 18.25 19.26
N ARG A 48 -12.94 16.98 18.83
CA ARG A 48 -12.44 15.81 19.56
C ARG A 48 -11.88 14.74 18.61
N PRO A 49 -10.90 13.94 19.06
CA PRO A 49 -10.38 12.83 18.27
C PRO A 49 -11.48 11.85 17.84
N CYS A 50 -11.35 11.31 16.63
CA CYS A 50 -12.30 10.35 16.09
C CYS A 50 -11.95 8.90 16.46
N LEU A 51 -12.84 7.97 16.08
CA LEU A 51 -12.63 6.54 16.29
C LEU A 51 -11.27 6.05 15.76
N LEU A 52 -10.81 6.53 14.60
CA LEU A 52 -9.53 6.10 14.03
C LEU A 52 -8.36 6.41 14.98
N HIS A 53 -8.40 7.51 15.74
CA HIS A 53 -7.39 7.78 16.75
C HIS A 53 -7.51 6.82 17.93
N GLN A 54 -8.73 6.59 18.42
CA GLN A 54 -8.99 5.70 19.55
C GLN A 54 -8.58 4.25 19.28
N ILE A 55 -8.61 3.81 18.03
CA ILE A 55 -8.15 2.48 17.61
C ILE A 55 -6.71 2.49 17.06
N HIS A 56 -5.93 3.53 17.36
CA HIS A 56 -4.52 3.68 16.97
C HIS A 56 -4.25 3.55 15.46
N ARG A 57 -5.08 4.22 14.65
CA ARG A 57 -4.97 4.30 13.18
C ARG A 57 -4.79 5.72 12.65
N CYS A 58 -4.78 6.71 13.54
CA CYS A 58 -4.60 8.12 13.20
C CYS A 58 -3.93 8.83 14.38
N SER A 59 -2.95 9.70 14.11
CA SER A 59 -2.27 10.52 15.12
C SER A 59 -3.08 11.75 15.56
N ALA A 60 -4.31 11.91 15.05
CA ALA A 60 -5.23 13.00 15.35
C ALA A 60 -4.63 14.42 15.19
N PRO A 61 -4.07 14.76 14.00
CA PRO A 61 -3.62 16.12 13.71
C PRO A 61 -4.77 17.13 13.68
N CYS A 62 -6.02 16.66 13.58
CA CYS A 62 -7.21 17.52 13.58
C CYS A 62 -7.54 18.13 14.95
N THR A 63 -6.91 17.67 16.02
CA THR A 63 -7.11 18.17 17.39
C THR A 63 -5.78 18.32 18.12
N ASP A 64 -4.73 18.68 17.38
CA ASP A 64 -3.39 19.02 17.91
C ASP A 64 -2.76 17.98 18.84
N ARG A 65 -3.07 16.68 18.63
CA ARG A 65 -2.45 15.57 19.39
C ARG A 65 -1.04 15.22 18.90
N ILE A 66 -0.64 15.80 17.78
CA ILE A 66 0.66 15.66 17.14
C ILE A 66 1.01 17.01 16.50
N SER A 67 2.29 17.40 16.53
CA SER A 67 2.72 18.62 15.85
C SER A 67 2.62 18.46 14.32
N ARG A 68 2.64 19.59 13.61
CA ARG A 68 2.62 19.59 12.15
C ARG A 68 3.89 18.96 11.58
N GLU A 69 5.01 19.19 12.25
CA GLU A 69 6.34 18.73 11.89
C GLU A 69 6.42 17.20 12.03
N GLU A 70 5.98 16.65 13.16
CA GLU A 70 5.91 15.20 13.39
C GLU A 70 4.93 14.51 12.42
N TYR A 71 3.78 15.13 12.14
CA TYR A 71 2.84 14.60 11.17
C TYR A 71 3.42 14.59 9.74
N ALA A 72 4.19 15.62 9.39
CA ALA A 72 4.87 15.69 8.09
C ALA A 72 5.94 14.60 7.94
N GLU A 73 6.60 14.24 9.04
CA GLU A 73 7.55 13.13 9.10
C GLU A 73 6.85 11.78 8.85
N LEU A 74 5.75 11.49 9.54
CA LEU A 74 4.93 10.29 9.26
C LEU A 74 4.50 10.19 7.79
N ALA A 75 4.12 11.33 7.19
CA ALA A 75 3.77 11.38 5.79
C ALA A 75 4.98 11.14 4.86
N ARG A 76 6.19 11.55 5.26
CA ARG A 76 7.44 11.29 4.54
C ARG A 76 7.80 9.81 4.60
N GLU A 77 7.73 9.19 5.77
CA GLU A 77 7.95 7.75 5.95
C GLU A 77 6.99 6.93 5.08
N ALA A 78 5.70 7.29 5.04
CA ALA A 78 4.71 6.62 4.21
C ALA A 78 5.04 6.73 2.70
N ARG A 79 5.54 7.89 2.25
CA ARG A 79 6.00 8.06 0.85
C ARG A 79 7.21 7.19 0.55
N ASN A 80 8.19 7.13 1.46
CA ASN A 80 9.36 6.28 1.31
C ASN A 80 8.98 4.80 1.25
N PHE A 81 8.05 4.39 2.11
CA PHE A 81 7.52 3.04 2.13
C PHE A 81 6.86 2.67 0.79
N LEU A 82 5.99 3.53 0.26
CA LEU A 82 5.34 3.30 -1.04
C LEU A 82 6.32 3.34 -2.21
N ALA A 83 7.45 4.05 -2.07
CA ALA A 83 8.55 4.03 -3.04
C ALA A 83 9.45 2.79 -2.94
N GLY A 84 9.12 1.81 -2.10
CA GLY A 84 9.91 0.58 -1.93
C GLY A 84 11.12 0.72 -1.02
N LYS A 85 11.31 1.85 -0.33
CA LYS A 85 12.41 2.06 0.64
C LYS A 85 12.07 1.49 2.02
N SER A 86 11.49 0.29 2.07
CA SER A 86 10.82 -0.26 3.25
C SER A 86 11.70 -1.10 4.18
N THR A 87 12.85 -1.59 3.69
CA THR A 87 13.71 -2.53 4.45
C THR A 87 14.28 -1.92 5.72
N HIS A 88 14.67 -0.64 5.68
CA HIS A 88 15.24 0.05 6.83
C HIS A 88 14.22 0.42 7.91
N LEU A 89 12.96 0.67 7.54
CA LEU A 89 11.94 1.17 8.48
C LEU A 89 11.67 0.17 9.62
N ARG A 90 11.67 -1.13 9.34
CA ARG A 90 11.43 -2.15 10.37
C ARG A 90 12.56 -2.19 11.40
N GLU A 91 13.79 -2.05 10.96
CA GLU A 91 14.98 -2.05 11.82
C GLU A 91 15.01 -0.77 12.67
N GLU A 92 14.72 0.38 12.06
CA GLU A 92 14.62 1.68 12.76
C GLU A 92 13.55 1.65 13.84
N LEU A 93 12.33 1.21 13.51
CA LEU A 93 11.24 1.06 14.49
C LEU A 93 11.61 0.05 15.59
N GLY A 94 12.34 -1.01 15.26
CA GLY A 94 12.83 -1.97 16.26
C GLY A 94 13.74 -1.29 17.29
N ARG A 95 14.71 -0.49 16.81
CA ARG A 95 15.62 0.27 17.67
C ARG A 95 14.89 1.33 18.49
N GLU A 96 13.97 2.07 17.90
CA GLU A 96 13.16 3.06 18.64
C GLU A 96 12.29 2.41 19.72
N MET A 97 11.73 1.23 19.44
CA MET A 97 10.94 0.47 20.42
C MET A 97 11.80 0.06 21.61
N GLU A 98 13.01 -0.46 21.35
CA GLU A 98 13.97 -0.86 22.38
C GLU A 98 14.40 0.33 23.23
N GLN A 99 14.77 1.44 22.60
CA GLN A 99 15.13 2.69 23.29
C GLN A 99 13.99 3.22 24.18
N ALA A 100 12.75 3.20 23.68
CA ALA A 100 11.59 3.60 24.47
C ALA A 100 11.36 2.66 25.67
N ALA A 101 11.58 1.35 25.49
CA ALA A 101 11.48 0.39 26.58
C ALA A 101 12.59 0.57 27.63
N GLU A 102 13.83 0.84 27.21
CA GLU A 102 14.96 1.16 28.09
C GLU A 102 14.72 2.47 28.88
N ALA A 103 14.07 3.45 28.25
CA ALA A 103 13.66 4.70 28.89
C ALA A 103 12.41 4.56 29.79
N LEU A 104 11.86 3.35 29.96
CA LEU A 104 10.63 3.06 30.71
C LEU A 104 9.37 3.73 30.12
N GLU A 105 9.41 4.14 28.85
CA GLU A 105 8.29 4.72 28.10
C GLU A 105 7.40 3.62 27.49
N PHE A 106 6.80 2.77 28.32
CA PHE A 106 6.12 1.56 27.87
C PHE A 106 4.94 1.81 26.91
N GLU A 107 4.21 2.91 27.07
CA GLU A 107 3.12 3.28 26.15
C GLU A 107 3.65 3.54 24.73
N ARG A 108 4.78 4.25 24.64
CA ARG A 108 5.46 4.53 23.37
C ARG A 108 6.02 3.26 22.74
N ALA A 109 6.70 2.43 23.54
CA ALA A 109 7.20 1.14 23.08
C ALA A 109 6.06 0.23 22.57
N ALA A 110 4.92 0.20 23.26
CA ALA A 110 3.74 -0.54 22.82
C ALA A 110 3.16 0.00 21.50
N ALA A 111 3.09 1.32 21.33
CA ALA A 111 2.65 1.93 20.07
C ALA A 111 3.59 1.58 18.91
N ILE A 112 4.92 1.62 19.11
CA ILE A 112 5.90 1.26 18.08
C ILE A 112 5.82 -0.24 17.75
N ARG A 113 5.70 -1.11 18.76
CA ARG A 113 5.46 -2.55 18.56
C ARG A 113 4.25 -2.81 17.68
N ASP A 114 3.15 -2.08 17.92
CA ASP A 114 1.93 -2.25 17.16
C ASP A 114 2.08 -1.73 15.70
N ARG A 115 2.90 -0.68 15.48
CA ARG A 115 3.33 -0.25 14.12
C ARG A 115 4.13 -1.35 13.41
N ILE A 116 5.09 -1.99 14.09
CA ILE A 116 5.90 -3.10 13.55
C ILE A 116 5.00 -4.29 13.18
N ARG A 117 4.05 -4.65 14.05
CA ARG A 117 3.07 -5.71 13.76
C ARG A 117 2.21 -5.38 12.54
N GLY A 118 1.82 -4.12 12.38
CA GLY A 118 1.12 -3.63 11.20
C GLY A 118 1.89 -3.87 9.89
N LEU A 119 3.22 -3.69 9.92
CA LEU A 119 4.11 -3.97 8.79
C LEU A 119 4.21 -5.48 8.48
N SER A 120 4.32 -6.32 9.51
CA SER A 120 4.46 -7.78 9.35
C SER A 120 3.19 -8.48 8.87
N ALA A 121 2.01 -7.98 9.25
CA ALA A 121 0.72 -8.61 8.93
C ALA A 121 0.42 -8.70 7.42
N LEU A 122 1.13 -7.95 6.58
CA LEU A 122 0.94 -7.97 5.11
C LEU A 122 2.02 -8.74 4.36
N GLN A 123 3.15 -9.04 5.01
CA GLN A 123 4.14 -9.95 4.44
C GLN A 123 3.74 -11.41 4.62
N GLN A 124 2.85 -11.70 5.58
CA GLN A 124 2.37 -13.05 5.87
C GLN A 124 1.15 -13.50 5.05
N ASP A 125 0.60 -12.64 4.17
CA ASP A 125 -0.33 -13.11 3.14
C ASP A 125 0.51 -13.86 2.08
N SER A 126 0.67 -15.16 2.32
CA SER A 126 1.42 -16.14 1.52
C SER A 126 0.95 -16.28 0.06
N SER A 127 -0.05 -15.50 -0.36
CA SER A 127 -0.52 -15.38 -1.74
C SER A 127 0.24 -14.32 -2.55
N VAL A 128 1.06 -13.49 -1.89
CA VAL A 128 1.74 -12.35 -2.51
C VAL A 128 3.13 -12.75 -3.00
N ILE A 129 3.24 -13.06 -4.29
CA ILE A 129 4.52 -13.20 -5.00
C ILE A 129 5.20 -11.83 -5.02
N ASN A 130 6.18 -11.62 -4.15
CA ASN A 130 7.09 -10.48 -4.20
C ASN A 130 8.41 -10.94 -4.81
N PRO A 131 8.68 -10.63 -6.09
CA PRO A 131 9.96 -10.99 -6.69
C PRO A 131 11.11 -10.31 -5.96
N SER A 132 12.10 -11.09 -5.51
CA SER A 132 13.24 -10.60 -4.72
C SER A 132 14.16 -9.64 -5.48
N THR A 133 14.12 -9.66 -6.81
CA THR A 133 15.02 -8.90 -7.69
C THR A 133 14.33 -7.84 -8.52
N VAL A 134 13.00 -7.74 -8.46
CA VAL A 134 12.22 -6.84 -9.33
C VAL A 134 11.53 -5.79 -8.47
N SER A 135 11.99 -4.54 -8.56
CA SER A 135 11.39 -3.42 -7.82
C SER A 135 10.06 -3.00 -8.44
N ASP A 136 10.03 -2.76 -9.75
CA ASP A 136 8.85 -2.26 -10.45
C ASP A 136 8.68 -3.03 -11.76
N ALA A 137 7.60 -3.78 -11.88
CA ALA A 137 7.25 -4.50 -13.11
C ALA A 137 5.76 -4.86 -13.15
N ASP A 138 5.26 -5.06 -14.36
CA ASP A 138 3.99 -5.74 -14.58
C ASP A 138 4.29 -7.14 -15.09
N ILE A 139 3.94 -8.17 -14.31
CA ILE A 139 4.17 -9.57 -14.68
C ILE A 139 2.91 -10.06 -15.37
N ILE A 140 3.03 -10.46 -16.63
CA ILE A 140 1.92 -10.90 -17.47
C ILE A 140 2.11 -12.37 -17.81
N ALA A 141 1.11 -13.18 -17.52
CA ALA A 141 1.07 -14.60 -17.87
C ALA A 141 -0.21 -14.90 -18.65
N ILE A 142 -0.14 -15.83 -19.58
CA ILE A 142 -1.30 -16.33 -20.34
C ILE A 142 -1.45 -17.83 -20.13
N TRP A 143 -2.69 -18.27 -20.00
CA TRP A 143 -3.06 -19.68 -20.07
C TRP A 143 -4.21 -19.85 -21.05
N GLN A 144 -4.14 -20.86 -21.91
CA GLN A 144 -5.14 -21.13 -22.93
C GLN A 144 -5.66 -22.58 -22.80
N ILE A 145 -6.98 -22.72 -22.78
CA ILE A 145 -7.66 -24.02 -22.74
C ILE A 145 -8.98 -23.95 -23.50
N ALA A 146 -9.31 -24.99 -24.27
CA ALA A 146 -10.57 -25.10 -25.01
C ALA A 146 -10.92 -23.88 -25.89
N GLY A 147 -9.92 -23.26 -26.52
CA GLY A 147 -10.10 -22.09 -27.37
C GLY A 147 -10.40 -20.78 -26.64
N GLN A 148 -10.21 -20.74 -25.31
CA GLN A 148 -10.30 -19.54 -24.48
C GLN A 148 -8.95 -19.21 -23.86
N SER A 149 -8.63 -17.93 -23.77
CA SER A 149 -7.42 -17.44 -23.09
C SER A 149 -7.77 -16.65 -21.83
N CYS A 150 -7.01 -16.90 -20.77
CA CYS A 150 -6.98 -16.08 -19.57
C CYS A 150 -5.60 -15.45 -19.45
N ILE A 151 -5.55 -14.12 -19.42
CA ILE A 151 -4.34 -13.35 -19.17
C ILE A 151 -4.38 -12.83 -17.74
N GLN A 152 -3.36 -13.15 -16.98
CA GLN A 152 -3.18 -12.72 -15.60
C GLN A 152 -2.08 -11.66 -15.54
N VAL A 153 -2.42 -10.46 -15.09
CA VAL A 153 -1.44 -9.38 -14.82
C VAL A 153 -1.26 -9.22 -13.33
N PHE A 154 -0.02 -9.16 -12.86
CA PHE A 154 0.36 -8.80 -11.50
C PHE A 154 1.11 -7.47 -11.52
N PHE A 155 0.77 -6.58 -10.58
CA PHE A 155 1.35 -5.23 -10.52
C PHE A 155 2.38 -5.17 -9.40
N ILE A 156 3.67 -5.20 -9.71
CA ILE A 156 4.75 -5.09 -8.72
C ILE A 156 5.24 -3.65 -8.68
N ARG A 157 5.18 -2.99 -7.52
CA ARG A 157 5.77 -1.66 -7.30
C ARG A 157 6.53 -1.61 -5.98
N GLY A 158 7.73 -1.05 -5.98
CA GLY A 158 8.60 -1.01 -4.79
C GLY A 158 8.87 -2.39 -4.18
N GLY A 159 8.97 -3.43 -5.00
CA GLY A 159 9.18 -4.83 -4.59
C GLY A 159 7.93 -5.51 -4.03
N ARG A 160 6.75 -4.88 -4.15
CA ARG A 160 5.49 -5.39 -3.59
C ARG A 160 4.42 -5.61 -4.65
N ASN A 161 3.73 -6.73 -4.55
CA ASN A 161 2.52 -7.00 -5.35
C ASN A 161 1.33 -6.14 -4.86
N ASN A 162 0.83 -5.29 -5.76
CA ASN A 162 -0.36 -4.45 -5.57
C ASN A 162 -1.65 -5.11 -6.07
N GLY A 163 -1.62 -6.44 -6.19
CA GLY A 163 -2.71 -7.30 -6.60
C GLY A 163 -2.57 -7.78 -8.04
N ASN A 164 -3.53 -8.61 -8.44
CA ASN A 164 -3.57 -9.24 -9.75
C ASN A 164 -4.93 -9.03 -10.44
N ARG A 165 -4.92 -8.89 -11.76
CA ARG A 165 -6.14 -8.75 -12.58
C ARG A 165 -6.15 -9.75 -13.73
N ALA A 166 -7.25 -10.49 -13.83
CA ALA A 166 -7.50 -11.40 -14.94
C ALA A 166 -8.22 -10.67 -16.08
N PHE A 167 -7.85 -11.01 -17.32
CA PHE A 167 -8.44 -10.54 -18.55
C PHE A 167 -8.78 -11.73 -19.44
N PHE A 168 -9.93 -11.65 -20.10
CA PHE A 168 -10.43 -12.68 -21.01
C PHE A 168 -10.61 -12.05 -22.39
N PRO A 169 -9.52 -11.92 -23.18
CA PRO A 169 -9.58 -11.31 -24.50
C PRO A 169 -10.47 -12.12 -25.45
N SER A 170 -11.14 -11.44 -26.38
CA SER A 170 -11.86 -12.07 -27.47
C SER A 170 -10.91 -12.31 -28.64
N HIS A 171 -10.79 -13.54 -29.11
CA HIS A 171 -9.92 -13.94 -30.22
C HIS A 171 -10.47 -15.21 -30.90
N SER A 172 -9.88 -15.58 -32.04
CA SER A 172 -10.25 -16.81 -32.76
C SER A 172 -9.83 -18.07 -31.97
N ARG A 173 -10.54 -19.20 -32.10
CA ARG A 173 -10.26 -20.40 -31.27
C ARG A 173 -8.89 -21.02 -31.55
N ASP A 174 -8.39 -20.79 -32.76
CA ASP A 174 -7.15 -21.26 -33.36
C ASP A 174 -5.97 -20.31 -33.14
N GLU A 175 -6.20 -19.14 -32.55
CA GLU A 175 -5.14 -18.18 -32.25
C GLU A 175 -4.16 -18.74 -31.20
N SER A 176 -2.87 -18.54 -31.43
CA SER A 176 -1.84 -19.03 -30.53
C SER A 176 -1.70 -18.13 -29.29
N ALA A 177 -1.38 -18.73 -28.13
CA ALA A 177 -1.19 -17.96 -26.90
C ALA A 177 -0.14 -16.82 -27.04
N PRO A 178 1.02 -17.00 -27.72
CA PRO A 178 1.95 -15.91 -28.00
C PRO A 178 1.33 -14.74 -28.77
N ASP A 179 0.50 -15.01 -29.78
CA ASP A 179 -0.14 -13.98 -30.61
C ASP A 179 -1.19 -13.20 -29.81
N VAL A 180 -2.04 -13.92 -29.07
CA VAL A 180 -3.05 -13.31 -28.17
C VAL A 180 -2.36 -12.43 -27.12
N LEU A 181 -1.26 -12.91 -26.54
CA LEU A 181 -0.50 -12.17 -25.54
C LEU A 181 0.17 -10.92 -26.14
N ALA A 182 0.77 -11.02 -27.33
CA ALA A 182 1.38 -9.89 -28.01
C ALA A 182 0.34 -8.80 -28.33
N ALA A 183 -0.83 -9.19 -28.84
CA ALA A 183 -1.93 -8.27 -29.10
C ALA A 183 -2.45 -7.60 -27.82
N PHE A 184 -2.56 -8.35 -26.71
CA PHE A 184 -2.94 -7.79 -25.41
C PHE A 184 -1.93 -6.76 -24.91
N ILE A 185 -0.63 -7.07 -24.94
CA ILE A 185 0.43 -6.16 -24.49
C ILE A 185 0.43 -4.86 -25.30
N GLY A 186 0.16 -4.93 -26.61
CA GLY A 186 0.09 -3.74 -27.46
C GLY A 186 -1.04 -2.76 -27.11
N GLN A 187 -2.07 -3.21 -26.38
CA GLN A 187 -3.23 -2.38 -25.99
C GLN A 187 -3.27 -2.01 -24.50
N PHE A 188 -2.47 -2.71 -23.68
CA PHE A 188 -2.45 -2.61 -22.22
C PHE A 188 -1.73 -1.36 -21.72
#